data_AF-A0AAV1M904-F1
#
_entry.id   AF-A0AAV1M904-F1
#
_cell.length_a   1.000
_cell.length_b   1.000
_cell.length_c   1.000
_cell.angle_alpha   90.00
_cell.angle_beta   90.00
_cell.angle_gamma   90.00
#
_symmetry.space_group_name_H-M   'P 1'
#
loop_
_entity.id
_entity.type
_entity.pdbx_description
1 polymer ?
#
loop_
_entity_poly.entity_id
_entity_poly.type
_entity_poly.pdbx_seq_one_letter_code
_entity_poly.pdbx_strand_id
1 'polypeptide(L)'
;MDLFSDESDNEMYEIGVFDSEGIVDTENRRLYNRINYRSEFSDSEFTYRFRLNKTSVDELLLKITPSLKVISSRNNGISPLHQLLLTLRFYALGTMLLSVADFIGVSKASASRIVHHVSRAIAGLYPQYVKTLSNTQNAFHEIAGFPRILGAIDCTHVPIQSPG
;
A
#
# COMPACT_ATOMS: atom_id res chain seq x y z
N MET A 1 11.85 -38.64 59.67
CA MET A 1 12.68 -39.85 59.51
C MET A 1 11.87 -40.75 58.60
N ASP A 2 12.05 -40.80 57.28
CA ASP A 2 13.22 -40.62 56.42
C ASP A 2 12.72 -40.09 55.05
N LEU A 3 13.30 -39.04 54.45
CA LEU A 3 14.55 -38.96 53.64
C LEU A 3 14.36 -39.48 52.19
N PHE A 4 14.67 -38.58 51.24
CA PHE A 4 14.90 -38.77 49.78
C PHE A 4 13.64 -38.88 48.90
N SER A 5 13.23 -37.85 48.14
CA SER A 5 13.84 -37.17 46.97
C SER A 5 13.12 -37.60 45.69
N ASP A 6 12.30 -36.73 45.12
CA ASP A 6 12.28 -36.59 43.67
C ASP A 6 12.06 -35.11 43.33
N GLU A 7 13.17 -34.48 42.95
CA GLU A 7 13.24 -33.17 42.34
C GLU A 7 12.78 -33.28 40.88
N SER A 8 11.55 -32.89 40.59
CA SER A 8 11.22 -32.23 39.33
C SER A 8 9.81 -31.69 39.46
N ASP A 9 9.68 -30.40 39.76
CA ASP A 9 8.60 -29.50 39.32
C ASP A 9 8.76 -28.10 39.95
N ASN A 10 10.01 -27.69 40.17
CA ASN A 10 10.34 -26.32 40.54
C ASN A 10 10.60 -25.53 39.26
N GLU A 11 9.61 -24.76 38.80
CA GLU A 11 9.81 -23.42 38.20
C GLU A 11 8.49 -22.87 37.64
N MET A 12 7.58 -22.52 38.54
CA MET A 12 6.63 -21.44 38.28
C MET A 12 6.14 -20.92 39.63
N TYR A 13 5.91 -19.63 39.76
CA TYR A 13 5.43 -18.94 40.97
C TYR A 13 6.49 -18.38 41.95
N GLU A 14 7.42 -17.57 41.46
CA GLU A 14 7.89 -16.42 42.25
C GLU A 14 8.24 -15.24 41.35
N ILE A 15 7.27 -14.37 41.05
CA ILE A 15 7.52 -12.93 40.88
C ILE A 15 6.26 -12.21 41.39
N GLY A 16 6.24 -11.95 42.70
CA GLY A 16 5.11 -11.34 43.41
C GLY A 16 5.57 -10.39 44.50
N VAL A 17 6.46 -9.44 44.18
CA VAL A 17 6.68 -8.21 44.96
C VAL A 17 6.87 -7.07 43.96
N PHE A 18 5.80 -6.30 43.74
CA PHE A 18 5.82 -5.11 42.88
C PHE A 18 6.03 -3.91 43.81
N ASP A 19 7.26 -3.40 43.87
CA ASP A 19 7.54 -2.11 44.49
C ASP A 19 6.78 -1.02 43.72
N SER A 20 5.93 -0.31 44.44
CA SER A 20 5.16 0.82 43.95
C SER A 20 6.03 2.08 43.91
N GLU A 21 6.89 2.22 42.92
CA GLU A 21 7.49 3.51 42.56
C GLU A 21 7.09 3.89 41.13
N GLY A 22 6.58 5.11 40.97
CA GLY A 22 5.83 5.56 39.80
C GLY A 22 6.56 5.42 38.47
N ILE A 23 6.09 4.49 37.64
CA ILE A 23 6.40 4.45 36.22
C ILE A 23 5.51 5.49 35.54
N VAL A 24 6.10 6.64 35.21
CA VAL A 24 5.53 7.59 34.26
C VAL A 24 5.39 6.85 32.92
N ASP A 25 4.15 6.62 32.48
CA ASP A 25 3.79 6.02 31.19
C ASP A 25 4.36 6.85 30.04
N THR A 26 5.60 6.56 29.68
CA THR A 26 6.27 7.18 28.55
C THR A 26 5.85 6.37 27.33
N GLU A 27 4.83 6.90 26.62
CA GLU A 27 4.21 6.34 25.41
C GLU A 27 5.14 5.38 24.66
N ASN A 28 4.76 4.10 24.57
CA ASN A 28 5.31 3.09 23.65
C ASN A 28 5.10 3.55 22.18
N ARG A 29 5.85 4.56 21.73
CA ARG A 29 5.88 5.00 20.33
C ARG A 29 6.57 3.92 19.52
N ARG A 30 5.77 3.04 18.91
CA ARG A 30 6.23 2.08 17.90
C ARG A 30 6.84 2.86 16.73
N LEU A 31 8.16 3.01 16.74
CA LEU A 31 8.94 3.54 15.63
C LEU A 31 9.02 2.46 14.55
N TYR A 32 8.28 2.65 13.45
CA TYR A 32 8.37 1.77 12.29
C TYR A 32 9.55 2.21 11.43
N ASN A 33 10.62 1.41 11.39
CA ASN A 33 11.68 1.59 10.40
C ASN A 33 11.14 1.13 9.03
N ARG A 34 10.89 2.08 8.11
CA ARG A 34 10.34 1.79 6.79
C ARG A 34 11.47 1.64 5.79
N ILE A 35 11.53 0.47 5.16
CA ILE A 35 12.55 0.14 4.17
C ILE A 35 12.37 1.02 2.93
N ASN A 36 13.45 1.64 2.49
CA ASN A 36 13.47 2.36 1.22
C ASN A 36 13.59 1.37 0.05
N TYR A 37 12.50 0.72 -0.33
CA TYR A 37 12.48 -0.29 -1.40
C TYR A 37 13.01 0.20 -2.74
N ARG A 38 13.06 1.52 -2.96
CA ARG A 38 13.67 2.12 -4.15
C ARG A 38 15.19 1.93 -4.18
N SER A 39 15.87 2.01 -3.04
CA SER A 39 17.32 1.78 -2.93
C SER A 39 17.68 0.31 -2.76
N GLU A 40 16.88 -0.44 -2.00
CA GLU A 40 17.21 -1.83 -1.66
C GLU A 40 17.10 -2.80 -2.86
N PHE A 41 16.09 -2.63 -3.72
CA PHE A 41 15.88 -3.55 -4.82
C PHE A 41 16.74 -3.20 -6.03
N SER A 42 17.18 -4.23 -6.77
CA SER A 42 17.69 -4.04 -8.14
C SER A 42 16.60 -3.53 -9.08
N ASP A 43 16.96 -3.01 -10.24
CA ASP A 43 15.99 -2.43 -11.18
C ASP A 43 15.00 -3.48 -11.73
N SER A 44 15.48 -4.69 -12.00
CA SER A 44 14.64 -5.81 -12.45
C SER A 44 13.68 -6.25 -11.35
N GLU A 45 14.16 -6.40 -10.12
CA GLU A 45 13.30 -6.77 -8.98
C GLU A 45 12.27 -5.68 -8.67
N PHE A 46 12.69 -4.41 -8.70
CA PHE A 46 11.79 -3.28 -8.49
C PHE A 46 10.68 -3.28 -9.54
N THR A 47 11.03 -3.42 -10.82
CA THR A 47 10.06 -3.45 -11.92
C THR A 47 9.11 -4.65 -11.80
N TYR A 48 9.63 -5.82 -11.41
CA TYR A 48 8.81 -7.00 -11.16
C TYR A 48 7.79 -6.77 -10.05
N ARG A 49 8.20 -6.15 -8.93
CA ARG A 49 7.36 -5.95 -7.73
C ARG A 49 6.35 -4.81 -7.87
N PHE A 50 6.67 -3.76 -8.61
CA PHE A 50 5.86 -2.54 -8.71
C PHE A 50 5.28 -2.28 -10.10
N ARG A 51 5.61 -3.12 -11.10
CA ARG A 51 5.20 -3.00 -12.53
C ARG A 51 5.60 -1.69 -13.20
N LEU A 52 6.45 -0.88 -12.56
CA LEU A 52 7.06 0.33 -13.08
C LEU A 52 8.55 0.31 -12.75
N ASN A 53 9.36 0.82 -13.68
CA ASN A 53 10.78 1.00 -13.42
C ASN A 53 11.03 2.20 -12.49
N LYS A 54 12.23 2.24 -11.92
CA LYS A 54 12.67 3.25 -10.96
C LYS A 54 12.59 4.69 -11.47
N THR A 55 12.99 4.92 -12.71
CA THR A 55 12.98 6.24 -13.35
C THR A 55 11.55 6.76 -13.53
N SER A 56 10.65 5.93 -14.04
CA SER A 56 9.24 6.28 -14.19
C SER A 56 8.56 6.56 -12.86
N VAL A 57 8.94 5.85 -11.78
CA VAL A 57 8.46 6.15 -10.43
C VAL A 57 8.93 7.51 -9.95
N ASP A 58 10.19 7.88 -10.18
CA ASP A 58 10.71 9.20 -9.79
C ASP A 58 10.01 10.33 -10.56
N GLU A 59 9.85 10.18 -11.87
CA GLU A 59 9.13 11.15 -12.71
C GLU A 59 7.67 11.32 -12.27
N LEU A 60 6.99 10.20 -11.99
CA LEU A 60 5.62 10.22 -11.51
C LEU A 60 5.54 10.87 -10.12
N LEU A 61 6.47 10.54 -9.23
CA LEU A 61 6.54 11.09 -7.89
C LEU A 61 6.67 12.61 -7.92
N LEU A 62 7.56 13.15 -8.76
CA LEU A 62 7.72 14.60 -8.93
C LEU A 62 6.41 15.27 -9.35
N LYS A 63 5.63 14.66 -10.24
CA LYS A 63 4.36 15.20 -10.73
C LYS A 63 3.25 15.18 -9.69
N ILE A 64 3.16 14.12 -8.88
CA ILE A 64 2.05 13.95 -7.93
C ILE A 64 2.34 14.53 -6.55
N THR A 65 3.63 14.72 -6.18
CA THR A 65 4.04 15.22 -4.86
C THR A 65 3.31 16.50 -4.42
N PRO A 66 3.09 17.51 -5.29
CA PRO A 66 2.34 18.72 -4.90
C PRO A 66 0.89 18.44 -4.45
N SER A 67 0.32 17.32 -4.89
CA SER A 67 -1.04 16.90 -4.54
C SER A 67 -1.09 15.93 -3.35
N LEU A 68 0.06 15.44 -2.88
CA LEU A 68 0.16 14.50 -1.77
C LEU A 68 0.35 15.26 -0.45
N LYS A 69 -0.45 14.90 0.55
CA LYS A 69 -0.26 15.38 1.92
C LYS A 69 0.65 14.42 2.67
N VAL A 70 1.57 14.96 3.46
CA VAL A 70 2.25 14.15 4.49
C VAL A 70 1.20 13.82 5.55
N ILE A 71 0.78 12.56 5.61
CA ILE A 71 -0.25 12.12 6.55
C ILE A 71 0.40 12.03 7.94
N SER A 72 0.15 13.06 8.76
CA SER A 72 0.48 13.24 10.19
C SER A 72 1.76 14.01 10.54
N SER A 73 1.63 14.95 11.49
CA SER A 73 2.72 15.61 12.24
C SER A 73 3.15 14.83 13.49
N ARG A 74 2.30 13.90 13.99
CA ARG A 74 2.65 12.95 15.04
C ARG A 74 3.13 11.65 14.39
N ASN A 75 4.36 11.22 14.73
CA ASN A 75 4.90 9.88 14.45
C ASN A 75 5.46 9.62 13.04
N ASN A 76 6.35 10.49 12.53
CA ASN A 76 7.06 10.32 11.24
C ASN A 76 6.10 9.97 10.10
N GLY A 77 5.41 11.00 9.59
CA GLY A 77 4.46 10.89 8.49
C GLY A 77 5.00 10.09 7.31
N ILE A 78 4.11 9.38 6.63
CA ILE A 78 4.49 8.46 5.55
C ILE A 78 4.94 9.31 4.35
N SER A 79 6.20 9.16 3.93
CA SER A 79 6.75 9.99 2.87
C SER A 79 6.02 9.78 1.53
N PRO A 80 5.98 10.79 0.64
CA PRO A 80 5.34 10.66 -0.68
C PRO A 80 5.82 9.44 -1.48
N LEU A 81 7.12 9.11 -1.41
CA LEU A 81 7.66 7.91 -2.04
C LEU A 81 7.03 6.64 -1.47
N HIS A 82 6.97 6.48 -0.15
CA HIS A 82 6.33 5.30 0.46
C HIS A 82 4.84 5.23 0.14
N GLN A 83 4.14 6.37 0.10
CA GLN A 83 2.74 6.42 -0.30
C GLN A 83 2.55 5.92 -1.75
N LEU A 84 3.41 6.37 -2.66
CA LEU A 84 3.40 5.93 -4.05
C LEU A 84 3.73 4.44 -4.18
N LEU A 85 4.81 3.96 -3.56
CA LEU A 85 5.20 2.54 -3.63
C LEU A 85 4.14 1.60 -3.05
N LEU A 86 3.50 2.00 -1.94
CA LEU A 86 2.35 1.28 -1.37
C LEU A 86 1.25 1.11 -2.43
N THR A 87 0.89 2.21 -3.08
CA THR A 87 -0.19 2.23 -4.07
C THR A 87 0.16 1.43 -5.32
N LEU A 88 1.39 1.56 -5.83
CA LEU A 88 1.85 0.77 -6.97
C LEU A 88 1.88 -0.73 -6.67
N ARG A 89 2.28 -1.12 -5.46
CA ARG A 89 2.24 -2.53 -5.04
C ARG A 89 0.81 -3.07 -4.99
N PHE A 90 -0.14 -2.25 -4.54
CA PHE A 90 -1.55 -2.61 -4.56
C PHE A 90 -2.05 -2.87 -5.99
N TYR A 91 -1.71 -2.00 -6.95
CA TYR A 91 -2.07 -2.20 -8.35
C TYR A 91 -1.37 -3.41 -8.98
N ALA A 92 -0.08 -3.61 -8.69
CA ALA A 92 0.72 -4.68 -9.25
C ALA A 92 0.24 -6.08 -8.82
N LEU A 93 -0.26 -6.21 -7.59
CA LEU A 93 -0.68 -7.49 -7.01
C LEU A 93 -2.19 -7.74 -7.12
N GLY A 94 -3.02 -6.70 -7.25
CA GLY A 94 -4.48 -6.84 -7.23
C GLY A 94 -5.01 -7.52 -5.96
N THR A 95 -4.29 -7.38 -4.84
CA THR A 95 -4.53 -8.14 -3.60
C THR A 95 -5.23 -7.31 -2.51
N MET A 96 -5.45 -7.92 -1.34
CA MET A 96 -6.02 -7.26 -0.18
C MET A 96 -5.14 -6.13 0.34
N LEU A 97 -5.76 -5.00 0.72
CA LEU A 97 -5.07 -3.86 1.33
C LEU A 97 -4.26 -4.22 2.57
N LEU A 98 -4.68 -5.24 3.34
CA LEU A 98 -3.97 -5.68 4.54
C LEU A 98 -2.55 -6.17 4.21
N SER A 99 -2.41 -7.03 3.20
CA SER A 99 -1.11 -7.56 2.77
C SER A 99 -0.15 -6.47 2.30
N VAL A 100 -0.68 -5.42 1.66
CA VAL A 100 0.11 -4.26 1.23
C VAL A 100 0.46 -3.35 2.42
N ALA A 101 -0.45 -3.20 3.38
CA ALA A 101 -0.25 -2.42 4.58
C ALA A 101 0.85 -3.03 5.46
N ASP A 102 0.84 -4.35 5.64
CA ASP A 102 1.86 -5.10 6.39
C ASP A 102 3.23 -4.99 5.71
N PHE A 103 3.26 -5.06 4.38
CA PHE A 103 4.50 -4.90 3.60
C PHE A 103 5.17 -3.53 3.83
N ILE A 104 4.39 -2.44 3.96
CA ILE A 104 4.94 -1.09 4.17
C ILE A 104 5.07 -0.73 5.66
N GLY A 105 4.45 -1.49 6.55
CA GLY A 105 4.41 -1.21 7.98
C GLY A 105 3.44 -0.07 8.33
N VAL A 106 2.20 -0.15 7.87
CA VAL A 106 1.13 0.83 8.16
C VAL A 106 -0.17 0.12 8.53
N SER A 107 -1.10 0.83 9.17
CA SER A 107 -2.44 0.29 9.39
C SER A 107 -3.20 0.13 8.06
N LYS A 108 -4.11 -0.85 7.98
CA LYS A 108 -5.03 -1.02 6.84
C LYS A 108 -5.80 0.28 6.52
N ALA A 109 -6.23 1.02 7.54
CA ALA A 109 -6.93 2.29 7.37
C ALA A 109 -6.02 3.35 6.73
N SER A 110 -4.76 3.43 7.13
CA SER A 110 -3.76 4.31 6.51
C SER A 110 -3.48 3.91 5.06
N ALA A 111 -3.29 2.62 4.79
CA ALA A 111 -3.09 2.11 3.43
C ALA A 111 -4.28 2.47 2.52
N SER A 112 -5.52 2.29 2.98
CA SER A 112 -6.72 2.67 2.23
C SER A 112 -6.75 4.15 1.87
N ARG A 113 -6.48 5.04 2.85
CA ARG A 113 -6.41 6.50 2.59
C ARG A 113 -5.30 6.84 1.61
N ILE A 114 -4.13 6.22 1.76
CA ILE A 114 -2.98 6.43 0.87
C ILE A 114 -3.33 6.06 -0.56
N VAL A 115 -3.85 4.85 -0.77
CA VAL A 115 -4.26 4.38 -2.11
C VAL A 115 -5.23 5.38 -2.70
N HIS A 116 -6.29 5.75 -1.99
CA HIS A 116 -7.26 6.75 -2.47
C HIS A 116 -6.60 8.09 -2.86
N HIS A 117 -5.75 8.66 -1.99
CA HIS A 117 -5.12 9.94 -2.25
C HIS A 117 -4.16 9.89 -3.45
N VAL A 118 -3.34 8.85 -3.55
CA VAL A 118 -2.41 8.66 -4.66
C VAL A 118 -3.16 8.37 -5.96
N SER A 119 -4.20 7.53 -5.93
CA SER A 119 -5.07 7.27 -7.10
C SER A 119 -5.66 8.57 -7.64
N ARG A 120 -6.20 9.43 -6.77
CA ARG A 120 -6.75 10.72 -7.21
C ARG A 120 -5.67 11.66 -7.77
N ALA A 121 -4.49 11.70 -7.17
CA ALA A 121 -3.40 12.52 -7.67
C ALA A 121 -2.93 12.06 -9.07
N ILE A 122 -2.82 10.75 -9.29
CA ILE A 122 -2.51 10.17 -10.61
C ILE A 122 -3.63 10.47 -11.60
N ALA A 123 -4.90 10.27 -11.21
CA ALA A 123 -6.05 10.58 -12.05
C ALA A 123 -6.12 12.07 -12.44
N GLY A 124 -5.63 12.97 -11.58
CA GLY A 124 -5.50 14.39 -11.91
C GLY A 124 -4.57 14.68 -13.09
N LEU A 125 -3.65 13.78 -13.41
CA LEU A 125 -2.78 13.88 -14.59
C LEU A 125 -3.50 13.49 -15.89
N TYR A 126 -4.71 12.92 -15.81
CA TYR A 126 -5.50 12.43 -16.95
C TYR A 126 -5.48 13.37 -18.18
N PRO A 127 -5.73 14.70 -18.05
CA PRO A 127 -5.79 15.59 -19.21
C PRO A 127 -4.47 15.70 -19.99
N GLN A 128 -3.33 15.38 -19.37
CA GLN A 128 -2.02 15.43 -20.01
C GLN A 128 -1.74 14.18 -20.85
N TYR A 129 -2.35 13.05 -20.50
CA TYR A 129 -2.00 11.74 -21.05
C TYR A 129 -3.11 11.12 -21.90
N VAL A 130 -4.37 11.37 -21.58
CA VAL A 130 -5.50 10.79 -22.29
C VAL A 130 -6.13 11.84 -23.18
N LYS A 131 -5.99 11.65 -24.50
CA LYS A 131 -6.66 12.46 -25.51
C LYS A 131 -7.95 11.77 -25.93
N THR A 132 -9.09 12.39 -25.64
CA THR A 132 -10.38 11.93 -26.15
C THR A 132 -10.55 12.41 -27.58
N LEU A 133 -10.73 11.48 -28.52
CA LEU A 133 -11.07 11.81 -29.89
C LEU A 133 -12.53 12.29 -29.95
N SER A 134 -12.81 13.27 -30.82
CA SER A 134 -14.18 13.67 -31.10
C SER A 134 -14.93 12.53 -31.78
N ASN A 135 -16.24 12.44 -31.52
CA ASN A 135 -17.16 11.46 -32.12
C ASN A 135 -16.92 9.98 -31.77
N THR A 136 -15.97 9.63 -30.90
CA THR A 136 -15.74 8.24 -30.47
C THR A 136 -16.98 7.60 -29.86
N GLN A 137 -17.73 8.35 -29.05
CA GLN A 137 -18.96 7.85 -28.45
C GLN A 137 -19.99 7.44 -29.49
N ASN A 138 -20.18 8.25 -30.53
CA ASN A 138 -21.12 7.95 -31.62
C ASN A 138 -20.63 6.75 -32.43
N ALA A 139 -19.34 6.70 -32.76
CA ALA A 139 -18.77 5.58 -33.51
C ALA A 139 -18.94 4.23 -32.79
N PHE A 140 -18.64 4.15 -31.49
CA PHE A 140 -18.85 2.92 -30.72
C PHE A 140 -20.32 2.54 -30.58
N HIS A 141 -21.20 3.53 -30.47
CA HIS A 141 -22.64 3.30 -30.42
C HIS A 141 -23.18 2.80 -31.77
N GLU A 142 -22.69 3.31 -32.90
CA GLU A 142 -23.08 2.87 -34.24
C GLU A 142 -22.62 1.44 -34.55
N ILE A 143 -21.43 1.04 -34.08
CA ILE A 143 -20.89 -0.31 -34.32
C ILE A 143 -21.65 -1.39 -33.55
N ALA A 144 -21.88 -1.17 -32.25
CA ALA A 144 -22.38 -2.23 -31.35
C ALA A 144 -23.35 -1.74 -30.27
N GLY A 145 -23.83 -0.50 -30.35
CA GLY A 145 -24.74 0.08 -29.37
C GLY A 145 -24.08 0.45 -28.03
N PHE A 146 -22.75 0.48 -27.93
CA PHE A 146 -22.07 0.81 -26.68
C PHE A 146 -22.06 2.31 -26.41
N PRO A 147 -22.81 2.81 -25.40
CA PRO A 147 -22.90 4.24 -25.13
C PRO A 147 -21.70 4.71 -24.30
N ARG A 148 -21.34 6.00 -24.46
CA ARG A 148 -20.35 6.71 -23.61
C ARG A 148 -18.94 6.13 -23.63
N ILE A 149 -18.56 5.41 -24.69
CA ILE A 149 -17.18 4.93 -24.88
C ILE A 149 -16.30 6.08 -25.37
N LEU A 150 -15.26 6.41 -24.60
CA LEU A 150 -14.28 7.45 -24.96
C LEU A 150 -13.07 6.91 -25.73
N GLY A 151 -12.90 5.59 -25.74
CA GLY A 151 -11.81 4.88 -26.40
C GLY A 151 -11.70 3.44 -25.89
N ALA A 152 -10.85 2.65 -26.53
CA ALA A 152 -10.48 1.30 -26.09
C ALA A 152 -8.96 1.25 -25.87
N ILE A 153 -8.53 0.68 -24.76
CA ILE A 153 -7.12 0.47 -24.40
C ILE A 153 -6.99 -1.01 -24.08
N ASP A 154 -6.07 -1.71 -24.75
CA ASP A 154 -5.74 -3.13 -24.60
C ASP A 154 -6.92 -4.06 -24.25
N CYS A 155 -7.38 -4.83 -25.23
CA CYS A 155 -8.44 -5.81 -25.05
C CYS A 155 -7.97 -6.94 -24.12
N THR A 156 -8.38 -6.92 -22.86
CA THR A 156 -8.37 -8.12 -22.02
C THR A 156 -9.65 -8.90 -22.32
N HIS A 157 -9.53 -10.02 -23.05
CA HIS A 157 -10.64 -10.94 -23.24
C HIS A 157 -10.94 -11.63 -21.91
N VAL A 158 -11.96 -11.15 -21.20
CA VAL A 158 -12.51 -11.85 -20.03
C VAL A 158 -13.54 -12.85 -20.56
N PRO A 159 -13.30 -14.17 -20.47
CA PRO A 159 -14.29 -15.15 -20.87
C PRO A 159 -15.51 -15.01 -19.95
N ILE A 160 -16.65 -14.63 -20.52
CA ILE A 160 -17.92 -14.61 -19.79
C ILE A 160 -18.43 -16.05 -19.77
N GLN A 161 -18.57 -16.63 -18.58
CA GLN A 161 -19.33 -17.88 -18.44
C GLN A 161 -20.78 -17.59 -18.80
N SER A 162 -21.32 -18.36 -19.75
CA SER A 162 -22.72 -18.28 -20.12
C SER A 162 -23.59 -18.40 -18.87
N PRO A 163 -24.56 -17.49 -18.63
CA PRO A 163 -25.46 -17.59 -17.48
C PRO A 163 -26.41 -18.80 -17.52
N GLY A 164 -26.43 -19.55 -18.63
CA GLY A 164 -27.43 -20.58 -18.90
C GLY A 164 -28.57 -20.04 -19.72
#